data_AF-A0AAD8GFD1-F1
#
_entry.id   AF-A0AAD8GFD1-F1
#
_cell.length_a   1.000
_cell.length_b   1.000
_cell.length_c   1.000
_cell.angle_alpha   90.00
_cell.angle_beta   90.00
_cell.angle_gamma   90.00
#
_symmetry.space_group_name_H-M   'P 1'
#
loop_
_entity.id
_entity.type
_entity.pdbx_description
1 polymer ?
#
loop_
_entity_poly.entity_id
_entity_poly.type
_entity_poly.pdbx_seq_one_letter_code
_entity_poly.pdbx_strand_id
1 'polypeptide(L)'
;IEKHLLREAFQDTNRLPQEILWRRKEAFSDGVCSDKKSWYSMLQEHIESQVNDVQIEEAAERFPFNEPKTKEGYFYRQVFEKFYPGREEWLTHYWMPKWVNATDPSARTLPIYKLEN
;
A
#
# COMPACT_ATOMS: atom_id res chain seq x y z
N ILE A 1 -15.75 -1.91 13.19
CA ILE A 1 -15.38 -0.77 12.30
C ILE A 1 -14.13 -0.10 12.86
N GLU A 2 -13.19 0.27 12.01
CA GLU A 2 -12.00 1.01 12.42
C GLU A 2 -12.37 2.40 12.96
N LYS A 3 -11.54 2.92 13.89
CA LYS A 3 -11.72 4.24 14.50
C LYS A 3 -13.08 4.40 15.22
N HIS A 4 -13.62 3.32 15.82
CA HIS A 4 -14.93 3.34 16.50
C HIS A 4 -15.06 4.48 17.51
N LEU A 5 -14.14 4.60 18.47
CA LEU A 5 -14.19 5.64 19.50
C LEU A 5 -14.21 7.07 18.91
N LEU A 6 -13.47 7.29 17.83
CA LEU A 6 -13.49 8.57 17.13
C LEU A 6 -14.87 8.82 16.50
N ARG A 7 -15.46 7.82 15.84
CA ARG A 7 -16.77 7.95 15.18
C ARG A 7 -17.89 8.19 16.20
N GLU A 8 -17.87 7.44 17.30
CA GLU A 8 -18.82 7.56 18.41
C GLU A 8 -18.79 8.96 19.04
N ALA A 9 -17.60 9.54 19.26
CA ALA A 9 -17.44 10.88 19.80
C ALA A 9 -18.11 12.00 18.97
N PHE A 10 -18.37 11.76 17.68
CA PHE A 10 -19.04 12.71 16.79
C PHE A 10 -20.51 12.35 16.48
N GLN A 11 -21.02 11.21 16.96
CA GLN A 11 -22.35 10.71 16.61
C GLN A 11 -23.47 11.71 16.96
N ASP A 12 -23.43 12.27 18.17
CA ASP A 12 -24.51 13.15 18.65
C ASP A 12 -24.31 14.63 18.26
N THR A 13 -23.24 14.92 17.50
CA THR A 13 -22.90 16.30 17.11
C THR A 13 -23.64 16.77 15.86
N ASN A 14 -24.26 15.84 15.11
CA ASN A 14 -24.93 16.07 13.83
C ASN A 14 -24.06 16.81 12.79
N ARG A 15 -22.73 16.60 12.82
CA ARG A 15 -21.75 17.24 11.91
C ARG A 15 -21.56 16.52 10.59
N LEU A 16 -21.82 15.22 10.55
CA LEU A 16 -21.68 14.36 9.38
C LEU A 16 -22.93 13.50 9.22
N PRO A 17 -23.38 13.20 7.98
CA PRO A 17 -24.42 12.21 7.75
C PRO A 17 -24.01 10.85 8.32
N GLN A 18 -24.99 10.08 8.82
CA GLN A 18 -24.75 8.81 9.50
C GLN A 18 -24.05 7.80 8.58
N GLU A 19 -24.39 7.81 7.29
CA GLU A 19 -23.76 6.97 6.27
C GLU A 19 -22.28 7.29 6.06
N ILE A 20 -21.87 8.55 6.24
CA ILE A 20 -20.46 8.97 6.16
C ILE A 20 -19.73 8.64 7.47
N LEU A 21 -20.37 8.92 8.60
CA LEU A 21 -19.81 8.67 9.93
C LEU A 21 -19.50 7.20 10.17
N TRP A 22 -20.27 6.29 9.57
CA TRP A 22 -20.11 4.83 9.70
C TRP A 22 -19.64 4.15 8.41
N ARG A 23 -19.23 4.93 7.39
CA ARG A 23 -18.63 4.38 6.17
C ARG A 23 -17.36 3.61 6.50
N ARG A 24 -17.27 2.36 6.02
CA ARG A 24 -16.03 1.56 6.10
C ARG A 24 -14.91 2.24 5.32
N LYS A 25 -13.68 2.17 5.85
CA LYS A 25 -12.49 2.61 5.13
C LYS A 25 -12.35 1.84 3.82
N GLU A 26 -12.18 2.60 2.75
CA GLU A 26 -11.76 2.12 1.45
C GLU A 26 -10.28 2.44 1.24
N ALA A 27 -9.54 1.59 0.51
CA ALA A 27 -8.16 1.87 0.17
C ALA A 27 -8.10 3.00 -0.87
N PHE A 28 -7.13 3.90 -0.76
CA PHE A 28 -7.06 5.09 -1.63
C PHE A 28 -6.91 4.73 -3.11
N SER A 29 -6.14 3.68 -3.43
CA SER A 29 -5.99 3.17 -4.79
C SER A 29 -7.30 2.69 -5.43
N ASP A 30 -8.24 2.26 -4.60
CA ASP A 30 -9.50 1.69 -5.04
C ASP A 30 -10.57 2.79 -5.12
N GLY A 31 -10.60 3.71 -4.15
CA GLY A 31 -11.57 4.82 -4.13
C GLY A 31 -11.31 5.98 -5.10
N VAL A 32 -10.16 6.01 -5.80
CA VAL A 32 -9.83 7.08 -6.76
C VAL A 32 -10.24 6.73 -8.20
N CYS A 33 -10.41 5.45 -8.53
CA CYS A 33 -10.61 5.00 -9.92
C CYS A 33 -12.00 4.42 -10.18
N SER A 34 -12.37 4.38 -11.46
CA SER A 34 -13.63 3.80 -11.93
C SER A 34 -13.75 2.30 -11.62
N ASP A 35 -14.97 1.81 -11.43
CA ASP A 35 -15.31 0.40 -11.17
C ASP A 35 -14.69 -0.61 -12.17
N LYS A 36 -14.30 -0.17 -13.37
CA LYS A 36 -13.77 -1.03 -14.44
C LYS A 36 -12.29 -1.38 -14.27
N LYS A 37 -11.48 -0.49 -13.68
CA LYS A 37 -10.04 -0.70 -13.50
C LYS A 37 -9.50 0.18 -12.39
N SER A 38 -9.08 -0.46 -11.31
CA SER A 38 -8.45 0.24 -10.18
C SER A 38 -7.07 0.79 -10.55
N TRP A 39 -6.66 1.89 -9.92
CA TRP A 39 -5.32 2.49 -10.09
C TRP A 39 -4.22 1.45 -9.86
N TYR A 40 -4.38 0.63 -8.82
CA TYR A 40 -3.44 -0.43 -8.50
C TYR A 40 -3.29 -1.43 -9.65
N SER A 41 -4.37 -1.84 -10.32
CA SER A 41 -4.27 -2.75 -11.47
C SER A 41 -3.48 -2.13 -12.63
N MET A 42 -3.72 -0.85 -12.92
CA MET A 42 -2.95 -0.12 -13.93
C MET A 42 -1.47 -0.03 -13.56
N LEU A 43 -1.18 0.20 -12.28
CA LEU A 43 0.18 0.28 -11.77
C LEU A 43 0.89 -1.07 -11.84
N GLN A 44 0.25 -2.17 -11.45
CA GLN A 44 0.84 -3.51 -11.56
C GLN A 44 1.17 -3.85 -13.01
N GLU A 45 0.27 -3.59 -13.96
CA GLU A 45 0.52 -3.81 -15.39
C GLU A 45 1.71 -2.99 -15.90
N HIS A 46 1.83 -1.73 -15.47
CA HIS A 46 2.99 -0.92 -15.82
C HIS A 46 4.28 -1.50 -15.24
N ILE A 47 4.28 -1.88 -13.97
CA ILE A 47 5.46 -2.39 -13.26
C ILE A 47 5.92 -3.74 -13.82
N GLU A 48 4.99 -4.60 -14.20
CA GLU A 48 5.30 -5.88 -14.85
C GLU A 48 6.08 -5.70 -16.16
N SER A 49 5.89 -4.57 -16.85
CA SER A 49 6.67 -4.21 -18.04
C SER A 49 8.06 -3.61 -17.73
N GLN A 50 8.30 -3.18 -16.49
CA GLN A 50 9.53 -2.48 -16.08
C GLN A 50 10.49 -3.36 -15.27
N VAL A 51 9.94 -4.30 -14.49
CA VAL A 51 10.70 -5.14 -13.57
C VAL A 51 10.45 -6.61 -13.89
N ASN A 52 11.53 -7.34 -14.19
CA ASN A 52 11.46 -8.77 -14.44
C ASN A 52 11.75 -9.61 -13.18
N ASP A 53 11.48 -10.91 -13.24
CA ASP A 53 11.67 -11.80 -12.08
C ASP A 53 13.15 -11.95 -11.68
N VAL A 54 14.06 -11.94 -12.67
CA VAL A 54 15.53 -12.01 -12.43
C VAL A 54 16.01 -10.84 -11.59
N GLN A 55 15.50 -9.63 -11.85
CA GLN A 55 15.84 -8.44 -11.08
C GLN A 55 15.40 -8.53 -9.62
N ILE A 56 14.32 -9.26 -9.34
CA ILE A 56 13.84 -9.51 -7.98
C ILE A 56 14.71 -10.56 -7.29
N GLU A 57 15.14 -11.60 -8.00
CA GLU A 57 16.08 -12.59 -7.48
C GLU A 57 17.43 -11.96 -7.09
N GLU A 58 17.91 -11.02 -7.89
CA GLU A 58 19.15 -10.26 -7.66
C GLU A 58 18.96 -9.04 -6.72
N ALA A 59 17.75 -8.83 -6.17
CA ALA A 59 17.44 -7.63 -5.40
C ALA A 59 18.27 -7.52 -4.10
N ALA A 60 18.55 -8.66 -3.45
CA ALA A 60 19.34 -8.70 -2.22
C ALA A 60 20.80 -8.26 -2.44
N GLU A 61 21.37 -8.59 -3.60
CA GLU A 61 22.74 -8.19 -3.97
C GLU A 61 22.79 -6.73 -4.37
N ARG A 62 21.79 -6.27 -5.12
CA ARG A 62 21.72 -4.88 -5.62
C ARG A 62 21.35 -3.88 -4.54
N PHE A 63 20.44 -4.25 -3.65
CA PHE A 63 19.88 -3.39 -2.60
C PHE A 63 19.99 -4.08 -1.23
N PRO A 64 21.19 -4.14 -0.64
CA PRO A 64 21.42 -4.88 0.60
C PRO A 64 20.67 -4.26 1.80
N PHE A 65 20.47 -2.95 1.79
CA PHE A 65 19.68 -2.26 2.80
C PHE A 65 18.23 -2.12 2.35
N ASN A 66 17.28 -2.58 3.18
CA ASN A 66 15.85 -2.61 2.86
C ASN A 66 15.57 -3.18 1.46
N GLU A 67 15.93 -4.44 1.30
CA GLU A 67 15.70 -5.20 0.09
C GLU A 67 14.20 -5.20 -0.30
N PRO A 68 13.85 -4.78 -1.53
CA PRO A 68 12.47 -4.83 -1.99
C PRO A 68 12.00 -6.28 -2.21
N LYS A 69 10.86 -6.64 -1.60
CA LYS A 69 10.28 -8.00 -1.68
C LYS A 69 9.22 -8.17 -2.76
N THR A 70 8.84 -7.09 -3.43
CA THR A 70 7.83 -7.09 -4.50
C THR A 70 8.35 -6.31 -5.70
N LYS A 71 7.84 -6.62 -6.91
CA LYS A 71 8.15 -5.86 -8.13
C LYS A 71 7.83 -4.38 -7.98
N GLU A 72 6.73 -4.07 -7.30
CA GLU A 72 6.34 -2.71 -7.00
C GLU A 72 7.35 -1.99 -6.10
N GLY A 73 7.74 -2.63 -5.00
CA GLY A 73 8.79 -2.11 -4.13
C GLY A 73 10.12 -1.91 -4.85
N TYR A 74 10.48 -2.82 -5.76
CA TYR A 74 11.70 -2.73 -6.55
C TYR A 74 11.66 -1.57 -7.53
N PHE A 75 10.56 -1.38 -8.24
CA PHE A 75 10.36 -0.25 -9.14
C PHE A 75 10.50 1.09 -8.39
N TYR A 76 9.84 1.21 -7.23
CA TYR A 76 9.98 2.40 -6.38
C TYR A 76 11.40 2.60 -5.88
N ARG A 77 12.10 1.53 -5.51
CA ARG A 77 13.50 1.59 -5.09
C ARG A 77 14.40 2.07 -6.22
N GLN A 78 14.20 1.60 -7.46
CA GLN A 78 14.95 2.08 -8.62
C GLN A 78 14.73 3.57 -8.88
N VAL A 79 13.48 4.03 -8.78
CA VAL A 79 13.15 5.46 -8.92
C VAL A 79 13.82 6.26 -7.81
N PHE A 80 13.76 5.79 -6.56
CA PHE A 80 14.42 6.46 -5.43
C PHE A 80 15.92 6.59 -5.65
N GLU A 81 16.62 5.51 -5.96
CA GLU A 81 18.08 5.51 -6.17
C GLU A 81 18.50 6.37 -7.36
N LYS A 82 17.64 6.51 -8.38
CA LYS A 82 17.88 7.42 -9.50
C LYS A 82 17.92 8.89 -9.07
N PHE A 83 17.08 9.29 -8.12
CA PHE A 83 17.00 10.69 -7.67
C PHE A 83 17.82 10.97 -6.41
N TYR A 84 18.04 9.96 -5.56
CA TYR A 84 18.69 10.06 -4.26
C TYR A 84 19.72 8.94 -4.06
N PRO A 85 20.78 8.88 -4.90
CA PRO A 85 21.76 7.81 -4.82
C PRO A 85 22.47 7.80 -3.45
N GLY A 86 22.55 6.62 -2.83
CA GLY A 86 23.26 6.44 -1.55
C GLY A 86 22.53 7.01 -0.33
N ARG A 87 21.20 7.20 -0.42
CA ARG A 87 20.34 7.75 0.65
C ARG A 87 19.37 6.74 1.23
N GLU A 88 19.62 5.45 1.02
CA GLU A 88 18.78 4.35 1.46
C GLU A 88 18.51 4.37 2.98
N GLU A 89 19.45 4.86 3.78
CA GLU A 89 19.33 4.94 5.25
C GLU A 89 18.22 5.89 5.75
N TRP A 90 17.72 6.80 4.90
CA TRP A 90 16.63 7.72 5.28
C TRP A 90 15.35 6.97 5.66
N LEU A 91 15.11 5.83 5.03
CA LEU A 91 14.03 4.95 5.38
C LEU A 91 14.63 3.74 6.09
N THR A 92 14.61 3.72 7.42
CA THR A 92 15.25 2.65 8.20
C THR A 92 14.57 1.30 8.08
N HIS A 93 13.25 1.27 7.86
CA HIS A 93 12.47 0.05 7.73
C HIS A 93 11.21 0.31 6.89
N TYR A 94 10.69 -0.75 6.28
CA TYR A 94 9.34 -0.71 5.71
C TYR A 94 8.30 -0.61 6.82
N TRP A 95 7.33 0.30 6.65
CA TRP A 95 6.18 0.33 7.54
C TRP A 95 5.29 -0.88 7.26
N MET A 96 5.33 -1.87 8.15
CA MET A 96 4.53 -3.09 8.03
C MET A 96 3.44 -3.13 9.10
N PRO A 97 2.26 -3.68 8.79
CA PRO A 97 1.18 -3.77 9.77
C PRO A 97 1.57 -4.75 10.89
N LYS A 98 1.46 -4.30 12.15
CA LYS A 98 2.03 -4.97 13.33
C LYS A 98 1.34 -6.28 13.75
N TRP A 99 0.08 -6.45 13.40
CA TRP A 99 -0.79 -7.50 13.96
C TRP A 99 -1.18 -8.57 12.94
N VAL A 100 -0.54 -8.55 11.77
CA VAL A 100 -0.78 -9.49 10.67
C VAL A 100 0.55 -9.84 10.04
N ASN A 101 0.72 -11.11 9.67
CA ASN A 101 1.88 -11.52 8.88
C ASN A 101 1.63 -11.07 7.43
N ALA A 102 2.17 -9.91 7.07
CA ALA A 102 2.11 -9.35 5.74
C ALA A 102 3.52 -9.17 5.18
N THR A 103 3.67 -9.46 3.89
CA THR A 103 4.89 -9.23 3.12
C THR A 103 4.84 -7.93 2.32
N ASP A 104 3.65 -7.32 2.21
CA ASP A 104 3.39 -6.09 1.50
C ASP A 104 2.72 -5.05 2.43
N PRO A 105 3.18 -3.79 2.44
CA PRO A 105 2.62 -2.75 3.31
C PRO A 105 1.24 -2.25 2.88
N SER A 106 0.81 -2.54 1.66
CA SER A 106 -0.48 -2.13 1.10
C SER A 106 -1.63 -2.84 1.81
N ALA A 107 -2.55 -2.05 2.34
CA ALA A 107 -3.76 -2.56 2.97
C ALA A 107 -4.63 -3.41 2.02
N ARG A 108 -4.48 -3.24 0.70
CA ARG A 108 -5.22 -4.01 -0.30
C ARG A 108 -4.85 -5.50 -0.30
N THR A 109 -3.63 -5.85 0.12
CA THR A 109 -3.21 -7.26 0.19
C THR A 109 -3.77 -7.96 1.44
N LEU A 110 -4.26 -7.20 2.42
CA LEU A 110 -4.74 -7.75 3.68
C LEU A 110 -6.12 -8.42 3.51
N PRO A 111 -6.31 -9.64 4.05
CA PRO A 111 -7.58 -10.36 3.94
C PRO A 111 -8.81 -9.61 4.47
N ILE A 112 -8.64 -8.80 5.52
CA ILE A 112 -9.73 -8.06 6.18
C ILE A 112 -10.43 -7.03 5.29
N TYR A 113 -9.79 -6.62 4.19
CA TYR A 113 -10.35 -5.66 3.22
C TYR A 113 -10.90 -6.32 1.96
N LYS A 114 -10.81 -7.65 1.84
CA LYS A 114 -11.52 -8.37 0.78
C LYS A 114 -12.99 -8.42 1.16
N LEU A 115 -13.86 -7.96 0.25
CA LEU A 115 -15.30 -8.12 0.41
C LEU A 115 -15.58 -9.62 0.49
N GLU A 116 -16.27 -10.07 1.54
CA GLU A 116 -16.89 -11.38 1.55
C GLU A 116 -17.95 -11.35 0.43
N ASN A 117 -17.75 -12.18 -0.58
CA ASN A 117 -18.77 -12.45 -1.61
C ASN A 117 -19.90 -13.28 -1.01
#